data_AF-A0A0A2BIH7-F1
#
_entry.id   AF-A0A0A2BIH7-F1
#
_cell.length_a   1.000
_cell.length_b   1.000
_cell.length_c   1.000
_cell.angle_alpha   90.00
_cell.angle_beta   90.00
_cell.angle_gamma   90.00
#
_symmetry.space_group_name_H-M   'P 1'
#
loop_
_entity.id
_entity.type
_entity.pdbx_description
1 polymer ?
#
loop_
_entity_poly.entity_id
_entity_poly.type
_entity_poly.pdbx_seq_one_letter_code
_entity_poly.pdbx_strand_id
1 'polypeptide(L)'
;MDITSIKAVVVELRKKIIPSRFEKAQQPEANTLQIGLRTIKELIWIELSWDAYSARLVEIAPPPKTSGESTLAKQVNHGLNQMALIDLKQKGFERVIEFHFGFRPKEKSHRSLILELMGRHSNFLMLNKEGKTITLGKQVREYQSRLRPISTGDIYTPPPPLNGKEPNKDECFEDWKERLSLIPISLKEALLMNYQGISPSLAIQLASDKKETAEQIVNLSVKDLAQETWESIYKRWHAWLEVCDKESFCICSEGPTAYRVWKEGNEKLAPSSALNISLFLGKYYRSHLEQKRFNKLFDEMNQRLIKERINEEKSLIKQKGLLTRVKESDEIQRKADSILSSHKPSKAIIKEAQLLYKKAKKIRRSESMLIERVNFHQKKLALIAESELFVHDIILNTCESNLEKIHAISELKEELDKHLFSIDKNSSKPSYTKKINLVLEIISPNGLSIQIGRNHRQNELISIKNARKGDFWFHAQECPGGHVVIKASQGGGAEESDIQFCADLAAYFSKARHSKKVSITMVPIKQLQKLKGAIPGTVTHRGGKVLWGDPLNGKDHFERSRAKAQNALSSATS
;
A
#
# COMPACT_ATOMS: atom_id res chain seq x y z
N MET A 1 17.87 -6.40 -1.87
CA MET A 1 18.37 -7.74 -1.53
C MET A 1 19.89 -7.70 -1.51
N ASP A 2 20.56 -8.33 -0.54
CA ASP A 2 22.02 -8.39 -0.47
C ASP A 2 22.60 -9.61 -1.20
N ILE A 3 23.93 -9.68 -1.34
CA ILE A 3 24.57 -10.74 -2.13
C ILE A 3 24.28 -12.14 -1.60
N THR A 4 24.28 -12.30 -0.28
CA THR A 4 24.08 -13.60 0.38
C THR A 4 22.67 -14.09 0.14
N SER A 5 21.67 -13.21 0.25
CA SER A 5 20.28 -13.52 -0.11
C SER A 5 20.15 -13.89 -1.58
N ILE A 6 20.83 -13.16 -2.48
CA ILE A 6 20.81 -13.46 -3.92
C ILE A 6 21.40 -14.85 -4.19
N LYS A 7 22.58 -15.17 -3.63
CA LYS A 7 23.20 -16.49 -3.78
C LYS A 7 22.26 -17.60 -3.30
N ALA A 8 21.65 -17.43 -2.13
CA ALA A 8 20.68 -18.38 -1.59
C ALA A 8 19.50 -18.62 -2.54
N VAL A 9 18.90 -17.55 -3.06
CA VAL A 9 17.78 -17.66 -4.00
C VAL A 9 18.20 -18.24 -5.35
N VAL A 10 19.35 -17.85 -5.88
CA VAL A 10 19.87 -18.39 -7.15
C VAL A 10 20.16 -19.89 -7.05
N VAL A 11 20.74 -20.35 -5.94
CA VAL A 11 20.96 -21.79 -5.66
C VAL A 11 19.63 -22.54 -5.60
N GLU A 12 18.66 -22.04 -4.83
CA GLU A 12 17.34 -22.68 -4.71
C GLU A 12 16.62 -22.74 -6.07
N LEU A 13 16.53 -21.60 -6.76
CA LEU A 13 15.88 -21.52 -8.07
C LEU A 13 16.59 -22.43 -9.08
N ARG A 14 17.92 -22.45 -9.14
CA ARG A 14 18.66 -23.33 -10.05
C ARG A 14 18.32 -24.80 -9.86
N LYS A 15 18.08 -25.26 -8.62
CA LYS A 15 17.64 -26.64 -8.33
C LYS A 15 16.16 -26.88 -8.66
N LYS A 16 15.32 -25.84 -8.62
CA LYS A 16 13.86 -25.93 -8.75
C LYS A 16 13.33 -25.70 -10.17
N ILE A 17 13.87 -24.71 -10.89
CA ILE A 17 13.34 -24.22 -12.18
C ILE A 17 14.21 -24.62 -13.39
N ILE A 18 15.30 -25.37 -13.24
CA ILE A 18 16.11 -25.83 -14.39
C ILE A 18 15.99 -27.35 -14.56
N PRO A 19 15.71 -27.85 -15.78
CA PRO A 19 15.23 -27.10 -16.94
C PRO A 19 13.73 -26.77 -16.81
N SER A 20 13.32 -25.60 -17.31
CA SER A 20 11.89 -25.23 -17.41
C SER A 20 11.59 -24.50 -18.71
N ARG A 21 10.40 -24.69 -19.25
CA ARG A 21 9.95 -23.98 -20.46
C ARG A 21 9.44 -22.59 -20.09
N PHE A 22 9.85 -21.56 -20.82
CA PHE A 22 9.24 -20.24 -20.72
C PHE A 22 7.77 -20.31 -21.16
N GLU A 23 6.85 -19.84 -20.32
CA GLU A 23 5.41 -19.86 -20.63
C GLU A 23 4.88 -18.45 -20.93
N LYS A 24 5.15 -17.50 -20.04
CA LYS A 24 4.70 -16.11 -20.21
C LYS A 24 5.53 -15.15 -19.37
N ALA A 25 5.67 -13.91 -19.84
CA ALA A 25 6.10 -12.75 -19.07
C ALA A 25 4.97 -11.72 -18.96
N GLN A 26 4.87 -11.04 -17.81
CA GLN A 26 4.01 -9.89 -17.59
C GLN A 26 4.73 -8.81 -16.78
N GLN A 27 4.36 -7.55 -16.99
CA GLN A 27 4.98 -6.41 -16.32
C GLN A 27 3.91 -5.66 -15.50
N PRO A 28 3.72 -5.99 -14.21
CA PRO A 28 2.73 -5.31 -13.37
C PRO A 28 3.11 -3.85 -13.06
N GLU A 29 4.40 -3.55 -13.00
CA GLU A 29 4.95 -2.22 -12.68
C GLU A 29 6.12 -1.88 -13.60
N ALA A 30 6.43 -0.59 -13.75
CA ALA A 30 7.46 -0.13 -14.68
C ALA A 30 8.84 -0.77 -14.45
N ASN A 31 9.20 -1.10 -13.19
CA ASN A 31 10.50 -1.66 -12.83
C ASN A 31 10.45 -3.13 -12.39
N THR A 32 9.36 -3.85 -12.72
CA THR A 32 9.15 -5.23 -12.24
C THR A 32 8.59 -6.10 -13.36
N LEU A 33 9.30 -7.19 -13.69
CA LEU A 33 8.89 -8.21 -14.65
C LEU A 33 8.61 -9.52 -13.92
N GLN A 34 7.48 -10.16 -14.20
CA GLN A 34 7.12 -11.47 -13.68
C GLN A 34 7.17 -12.49 -14.82
N ILE A 35 7.83 -13.61 -14.58
CA ILE A 35 8.00 -14.69 -15.57
C ILE A 35 7.43 -15.99 -15.01
N GLY A 36 6.57 -16.64 -15.79
CA GLY A 36 6.07 -17.98 -15.56
C GLY A 36 6.94 -19.01 -16.28
N LEU A 37 7.51 -19.93 -15.50
CA LEU A 37 8.38 -21.01 -15.95
C LEU A 37 7.72 -22.36 -15.65
N ARG A 38 7.44 -23.12 -16.71
CA ARG A 38 6.81 -24.44 -16.61
C ARG A 38 7.87 -25.50 -16.38
N THR A 39 7.87 -26.08 -15.19
CA THR A 39 8.59 -27.31 -14.89
C THR A 39 7.74 -28.53 -15.27
N ILE A 40 8.29 -29.74 -15.09
CA ILE A 40 7.54 -30.99 -15.27
C ILE A 40 6.38 -31.10 -14.28
N LYS A 41 6.53 -30.56 -13.06
CA LYS A 41 5.55 -30.68 -11.98
C LYS A 41 4.52 -29.57 -11.99
N GLU A 42 4.98 -28.32 -12.11
CA GLU A 42 4.14 -27.14 -11.91
C GLU A 42 4.65 -25.90 -12.67
N LEU A 43 3.80 -24.88 -12.74
CA LEU A 43 4.16 -23.55 -13.22
C LEU A 43 4.65 -22.70 -12.06
N ILE A 44 5.92 -22.34 -12.08
CA ILE A 44 6.54 -21.50 -11.06
C ILE A 44 6.62 -20.07 -11.57
N TRP A 45 6.23 -19.11 -10.72
CA TRP A 45 6.32 -17.69 -11.03
C TRP A 45 7.50 -17.07 -10.30
N ILE A 46 8.35 -16.36 -11.03
CA ILE A 46 9.44 -15.57 -10.47
C ILE A 46 9.22 -14.09 -10.78
N GLU A 47 9.61 -13.24 -9.84
CA GLU A 47 9.57 -11.79 -9.97
C GLU A 47 10.99 -11.23 -10.03
N LEU A 48 11.25 -10.48 -11.09
CA LEU A 48 12.48 -9.76 -11.39
C LEU A 48 12.19 -8.27 -11.21
N SER A 49 12.65 -7.67 -10.12
CA SER A 49 12.48 -6.23 -9.90
C SER A 49 13.83 -5.52 -9.90
N TRP A 50 13.94 -4.50 -10.74
CA TRP A 50 15.05 -3.54 -10.74
C TRP A 50 14.62 -2.19 -10.15
N ASP A 51 13.60 -2.20 -9.28
CA ASP A 51 13.20 -1.01 -8.56
C ASP A 51 14.34 -0.46 -7.68
N ALA A 52 14.53 0.86 -7.70
CA ALA A 52 15.66 1.52 -7.06
C ALA A 52 15.77 1.25 -5.55
N TYR A 53 14.63 1.05 -4.89
CA TYR A 53 14.55 0.86 -3.44
C TYR A 53 14.36 -0.61 -3.05
N SER A 54 13.91 -1.45 -3.96
CA SER A 54 13.47 -2.81 -3.66
C SER A 54 13.89 -3.85 -4.71
N ALA A 55 15.03 -3.64 -5.35
CA ALA A 55 15.61 -4.56 -6.32
C ALA A 55 15.75 -5.98 -5.73
N ARG A 56 15.20 -6.98 -6.42
CA ARG A 56 15.05 -8.37 -5.93
C ARG A 56 14.84 -9.37 -7.06
N LEU A 57 15.17 -10.62 -6.76
CA LEU A 57 14.77 -11.83 -7.47
C LEU A 57 14.13 -12.77 -6.44
N VAL A 58 12.87 -13.14 -6.63
CA VAL A 58 12.13 -14.02 -5.71
C VAL A 58 11.07 -14.84 -6.44
N GLU A 59 10.74 -16.00 -5.90
CA GLU A 59 9.55 -16.76 -6.27
C GLU A 59 8.31 -16.11 -5.68
N ILE A 60 7.22 -16.09 -6.44
CA ILE A 60 5.94 -15.53 -6.02
C ILE A 60 4.82 -16.54 -6.25
N ALA A 61 3.74 -16.39 -5.47
CA ALA A 61 2.49 -17.07 -5.79
C ALA A 61 1.96 -16.59 -7.15
N PRO A 62 1.14 -17.41 -7.86
CA PRO A 62 0.57 -17.05 -9.15
C PRO A 62 -0.05 -15.64 -9.15
N PRO A 63 0.52 -14.69 -9.91
CA PRO A 63 0.06 -13.31 -9.89
C PRO A 63 -1.26 -13.15 -10.64
N PRO A 64 -2.08 -12.13 -10.29
CA PRO A 64 -3.24 -11.78 -11.09
C PRO A 64 -2.81 -11.35 -12.50
N LYS A 65 -3.70 -11.56 -13.48
CA LYS A 65 -3.46 -11.12 -14.86
C LYS A 65 -3.38 -9.60 -14.92
N THR A 66 -2.29 -9.07 -15.49
CA THR A 66 -2.16 -7.64 -15.77
C THR A 66 -3.01 -7.25 -16.99
N SER A 67 -3.69 -6.09 -16.93
CA SER A 67 -4.44 -5.53 -18.06
C SER A 67 -3.52 -4.79 -19.02
N GLY A 68 -3.48 -5.23 -20.28
CA GLY A 68 -2.56 -4.71 -21.29
C GLY A 68 -1.15 -5.31 -21.17
N GLU A 69 -0.50 -5.51 -22.31
CA GLU A 69 0.89 -5.99 -22.35
C GLU A 69 1.82 -4.82 -22.67
N SER A 70 2.78 -4.57 -21.77
CA SER A 70 3.82 -3.56 -21.99
C SER A 70 4.73 -3.96 -23.17
N THR A 71 5.42 -2.97 -23.75
CA THR A 71 6.38 -3.21 -24.84
C THR A 71 7.49 -4.17 -24.41
N LEU A 72 8.04 -3.99 -23.20
CA LEU A 72 9.06 -4.88 -22.64
C LEU A 72 8.53 -6.31 -22.47
N ALA A 73 7.34 -6.49 -21.88
CA ALA A 73 6.75 -7.82 -21.72
C ALA A 73 6.48 -8.49 -23.07
N LYS A 74 6.00 -7.75 -24.08
CA LYS A 74 5.82 -8.26 -25.45
C LYS A 74 7.14 -8.72 -26.07
N GLN A 75 8.19 -7.92 -25.94
CA GLN A 75 9.51 -8.26 -26.48
C GLN A 75 10.12 -9.48 -25.78
N VAL A 76 9.97 -9.61 -24.46
CA VAL A 76 10.41 -10.80 -23.72
C VAL A 76 9.59 -12.04 -24.13
N ASN A 77 8.26 -11.91 -24.20
CA ASN A 77 7.38 -13.00 -24.65
C ASN A 77 7.75 -13.50 -26.05
N HIS A 78 7.94 -12.58 -27.00
CA HIS A 78 8.34 -12.94 -28.36
C HIS A 78 9.78 -13.48 -28.42
N GLY A 79 10.70 -12.89 -27.67
CA GLY A 79 12.12 -13.24 -27.67
C GLY A 79 12.44 -14.59 -27.05
N LEU A 80 11.64 -15.04 -26.07
CA LEU A 80 11.84 -16.31 -25.35
C LEU A 80 10.81 -17.38 -25.73
N ASN A 81 9.95 -17.13 -26.71
CA ASN A 81 8.92 -18.08 -27.13
C ASN A 81 9.54 -19.43 -27.51
N GLN A 82 8.94 -20.52 -27.01
CA GLN A 82 9.38 -21.91 -27.21
C GLN A 82 10.77 -22.25 -26.63
N MET A 83 11.42 -21.32 -25.92
CA MET A 83 12.71 -21.59 -25.28
C MET A 83 12.52 -22.15 -23.86
N ALA A 84 13.52 -22.88 -23.41
CA ALA A 84 13.66 -23.34 -22.04
C ALA A 84 14.80 -22.59 -21.33
N LEU A 85 14.61 -22.30 -20.05
CA LEU A 85 15.69 -21.90 -19.16
C LEU A 85 16.61 -23.10 -18.98
N ILE A 86 17.85 -22.94 -19.44
CA ILE A 86 18.88 -23.99 -19.43
C ILE A 86 19.89 -23.80 -18.32
N ASP A 87 20.10 -22.56 -17.87
CA ASP A 87 21.13 -22.22 -16.89
C ASP A 87 20.79 -20.90 -16.18
N LEU A 88 21.23 -20.79 -14.92
CA LEU A 88 21.03 -19.63 -14.05
C LEU A 88 22.31 -19.40 -13.26
N LYS A 89 22.97 -18.29 -13.52
CA LYS A 89 24.31 -18.00 -13.01
C LYS A 89 24.37 -16.67 -12.27
N GLN A 90 25.21 -16.64 -11.26
CA GLN A 90 25.71 -15.44 -10.60
C GLN A 90 27.22 -15.60 -10.48
N LYS A 91 27.99 -14.60 -10.94
CA LYS A 91 29.45 -14.65 -10.92
C LYS A 91 30.00 -13.99 -9.65
N GLY A 92 30.95 -14.65 -8.98
CA GLY A 92 31.67 -14.10 -7.83
C GLY A 92 30.76 -13.59 -6.72
N PHE A 93 31.06 -12.38 -6.23
CA PHE A 93 30.26 -11.64 -5.25
C PHE A 93 29.50 -10.46 -5.90
N GLU A 94 29.28 -10.52 -7.21
CA GLU A 94 28.56 -9.50 -7.96
C GLU A 94 27.04 -9.68 -7.88
N ARG A 95 26.34 -8.56 -7.89
CA ARG A 95 24.85 -8.54 -7.83
C ARG A 95 24.22 -8.60 -9.23
N VAL A 96 24.86 -9.34 -10.14
CA VAL A 96 24.41 -9.55 -11.52
C VAL A 96 24.02 -11.01 -11.70
N ILE A 97 22.81 -11.23 -12.19
CA ILE A 97 22.22 -12.56 -12.36
C ILE A 97 21.93 -12.78 -13.83
N GLU A 98 22.43 -13.89 -14.38
CA GLU A 98 22.32 -14.24 -15.79
C GLU A 98 21.41 -15.47 -15.94
N PHE A 99 20.28 -15.31 -16.63
CA PHE A 99 19.38 -16.38 -17.03
C PHE A 99 19.69 -16.73 -18.48
N HIS A 100 20.01 -17.99 -18.76
CA HIS A 100 20.31 -18.42 -20.12
C HIS A 100 19.18 -19.30 -20.67
N PHE A 101 18.71 -18.97 -21.87
CA PHE A 101 17.64 -19.66 -22.55
C PHE A 101 18.12 -20.29 -23.86
N GLY A 102 17.65 -21.50 -24.14
CA GLY A 102 17.93 -22.26 -25.37
C GLY A 102 16.70 -23.03 -25.85
N PHE A 103 16.72 -23.56 -27.06
CA PHE A 103 15.59 -24.34 -27.60
C PHE A 103 15.52 -25.73 -26.97
N ARG A 104 16.68 -26.33 -26.66
CA ARG A 104 16.76 -27.61 -25.97
C ARG A 104 17.66 -27.51 -24.73
N PRO A 105 17.38 -28.32 -23.68
CA PRO A 105 18.32 -28.48 -22.57
C PRO A 105 19.71 -28.90 -23.08
N LYS A 106 20.77 -28.35 -22.49
CA LYS A 106 22.20 -28.58 -22.84
C LYS A 106 22.71 -27.96 -24.15
N GLU A 107 21.88 -27.25 -24.91
CA GLU A 107 22.36 -26.43 -26.04
C GLU A 107 23.01 -25.12 -25.56
N LYS A 108 23.75 -24.45 -26.45
CA LYS A 108 24.27 -23.10 -26.18
C LYS A 108 23.10 -22.12 -26.01
N SER A 109 23.29 -21.12 -25.15
CA SER A 109 22.29 -20.08 -24.96
C SER A 109 22.06 -19.29 -26.25
N HIS A 110 20.78 -19.11 -26.60
CA HIS A 110 20.34 -18.28 -27.71
C HIS A 110 19.90 -16.89 -27.25
N ARG A 111 19.41 -16.80 -26.01
CA ARG A 111 19.01 -15.57 -25.35
C ARG A 111 19.51 -15.59 -23.92
N SER A 112 19.87 -14.43 -23.40
CA SER A 112 20.18 -14.27 -21.99
C SER A 112 19.37 -13.12 -21.40
N LEU A 113 18.79 -13.31 -20.22
CA LEU A 113 18.27 -12.20 -19.42
C LEU A 113 19.30 -11.86 -18.35
N ILE A 114 19.62 -10.58 -18.21
CA ILE A 114 20.55 -10.06 -17.22
C ILE A 114 19.77 -9.19 -16.25
N LEU A 115 19.87 -9.50 -14.97
CA LEU A 115 19.31 -8.70 -13.89
C LEU A 115 20.44 -8.12 -13.05
N GLU A 116 20.56 -6.80 -13.04
CA GLU A 116 21.55 -6.06 -12.27
C GLU A 116 20.86 -5.47 -11.03
N LEU A 117 21.27 -5.89 -9.83
CA LEU A 117 20.67 -5.48 -8.56
C LEU A 117 21.58 -4.50 -7.80
N MET A 118 21.70 -3.27 -8.32
CA MET A 118 22.62 -2.23 -7.83
C MET A 118 21.91 -1.03 -7.17
N GLY A 119 20.73 -1.24 -6.57
CA GLY A 119 19.93 -0.15 -6.00
C GLY A 119 19.42 0.81 -7.09
N ARG A 120 19.74 2.11 -7.03
CA ARG A 120 19.30 3.11 -8.02
C ARG A 120 19.80 2.87 -9.45
N HIS A 121 20.87 2.09 -9.58
CA HIS A 121 21.45 1.69 -10.87
C HIS A 121 21.00 0.29 -11.31
N SER A 122 20.06 -0.33 -10.59
CA SER A 122 19.51 -1.62 -10.99
C SER A 122 18.89 -1.53 -12.38
N ASN A 123 19.05 -2.60 -13.15
CA ASN A 123 18.52 -2.67 -14.50
C ASN A 123 18.18 -4.12 -14.89
N PHE A 124 17.43 -4.25 -15.97
CA PHE A 124 17.12 -5.51 -16.61
C PHE A 124 17.48 -5.41 -18.08
N LEU A 125 18.10 -6.44 -18.65
CA LEU A 125 18.45 -6.49 -20.06
C LEU A 125 18.13 -7.87 -20.64
N MET A 126 17.71 -7.90 -21.90
CA MET A 126 17.64 -9.13 -22.69
C MET A 126 18.66 -9.05 -23.81
N LEU A 127 19.53 -10.05 -23.88
CA LEU A 127 20.63 -10.13 -24.85
C LEU A 127 20.34 -11.18 -25.91
N ASN A 128 20.87 -10.96 -27.12
CA ASN A 128 20.92 -11.97 -28.17
C ASN A 128 22.11 -12.92 -27.98
N LYS A 129 22.32 -13.83 -28.94
CA LYS A 129 23.41 -14.82 -28.89
C LYS A 129 24.79 -14.17 -28.98
N GLU A 130 24.88 -13.02 -29.65
CA GLU A 130 26.10 -12.22 -29.82
C GLU A 130 26.36 -11.26 -28.65
N GLY A 131 25.53 -11.27 -27.60
CA GLY A 131 25.67 -10.39 -26.44
C GLY A 131 25.17 -8.95 -26.64
N LYS A 132 24.43 -8.66 -27.72
CA LYS A 132 23.81 -7.35 -27.96
C LYS A 132 22.47 -7.22 -27.25
N THR A 133 22.21 -6.03 -26.72
CA THR A 133 20.97 -5.68 -26.00
C THR A 133 19.80 -5.59 -26.96
N ILE A 134 18.84 -6.50 -26.84
CA ILE A 134 17.57 -6.49 -27.61
C ILE A 134 16.58 -5.54 -26.96
N THR A 135 16.40 -5.66 -25.65
CA THR A 135 15.51 -4.81 -24.87
C THR A 135 16.03 -4.68 -23.45
N LEU A 136 15.53 -3.68 -22.74
CA LEU A 136 16.05 -3.24 -21.46
C LEU A 136 14.95 -2.61 -20.61
N GLY A 137 15.09 -2.68 -19.29
CA GLY A 137 14.16 -2.10 -18.33
C GLY A 137 14.31 -0.57 -18.24
N LYS A 138 15.55 -0.07 -18.22
CA LYS A 138 15.86 1.36 -18.12
C LYS A 138 16.98 1.75 -19.08
N GLN A 139 16.67 2.66 -20.02
CA GLN A 139 17.67 3.20 -20.94
C GLN A 139 18.59 4.16 -20.18
N VAL A 140 19.90 4.03 -20.38
CA VAL A 140 20.90 4.90 -19.76
C VAL A 140 21.62 5.65 -20.85
N ARG A 141 21.40 6.96 -20.92
CA ARG A 141 22.04 7.84 -21.90
C ARG A 141 23.36 8.39 -21.35
N GLU A 142 24.26 8.84 -22.23
CA GLU A 142 25.57 9.36 -21.84
C GLU A 142 25.53 10.49 -20.81
N TYR A 143 24.51 11.37 -20.87
CA TYR A 143 24.36 12.44 -19.88
C TYR A 143 23.98 11.93 -18.47
N GLN A 144 23.44 10.71 -18.35
CA GLN A 144 23.11 10.09 -17.06
C GLN A 144 24.27 9.27 -16.50
N SER A 145 25.07 8.66 -17.38
CA SER A 145 26.26 7.92 -17.01
C SER A 145 27.25 7.97 -18.16
N ARG A 146 28.38 8.63 -17.93
CA ARG A 146 29.52 8.60 -18.87
C ARG A 146 30.28 7.28 -18.81
N LEU A 147 30.21 6.59 -17.67
CA LEU A 147 30.95 5.35 -17.43
C LEU A 147 30.40 4.19 -18.26
N ARG A 148 29.07 4.13 -18.43
CA ARG A 148 28.39 3.01 -19.10
C ARG A 148 27.02 3.44 -19.61
N PRO A 149 26.93 4.07 -20.81
CA PRO A 149 25.67 4.22 -21.52
C PRO A 149 25.17 2.85 -21.99
N ILE A 150 23.85 2.66 -21.99
CA ILE A 150 23.19 1.39 -22.37
C ILE A 150 21.94 1.71 -23.17
N SER A 151 21.94 1.30 -24.44
CA SER A 151 20.81 1.37 -25.36
C SER A 151 20.57 0.05 -26.09
N THR A 152 19.41 -0.05 -26.75
CA THR A 152 19.10 -1.18 -27.63
C THR A 152 20.08 -1.22 -28.81
N GLY A 153 20.65 -2.40 -29.08
CA GLY A 153 21.65 -2.64 -30.12
C GLY A 153 23.09 -2.71 -29.60
N ASP A 154 23.35 -2.12 -28.43
CA ASP A 154 24.70 -2.07 -27.85
C ASP A 154 25.15 -3.45 -27.33
N ILE A 155 26.45 -3.72 -27.44
CA ILE A 155 27.08 -4.90 -26.84
C ILE A 155 27.07 -4.73 -25.33
N TYR A 156 26.61 -5.76 -24.61
CA TYR A 156 26.57 -5.76 -23.16
C TYR A 156 27.97 -5.72 -22.57
N THR A 157 28.21 -4.72 -21.73
CA THR A 157 29.34 -4.66 -20.80
C THR A 157 28.81 -4.85 -19.38
N PRO A 158 29.46 -5.60 -18.48
CA PRO A 158 29.01 -5.69 -17.09
C PRO A 158 29.22 -4.35 -16.34
N PRO A 159 28.56 -4.15 -15.18
CA PRO A 159 28.87 -3.03 -14.29
C PRO A 159 30.35 -3.03 -13.85
N PRO A 160 30.90 -1.88 -13.41
CA PRO A 160 32.22 -1.84 -12.79
C PRO A 160 32.29 -2.81 -11.60
N PRO A 161 33.42 -3.50 -11.41
CA PRO A 161 33.58 -4.50 -10.35
C PRO A 161 33.45 -3.85 -8.97
N LEU A 162 33.03 -4.63 -7.98
CA LEU A 162 32.99 -4.20 -6.58
C LEU A 162 34.39 -3.88 -6.04
N ASN A 163 34.45 -2.88 -5.17
CA ASN A 163 35.69 -2.55 -4.44
C ASN A 163 35.99 -3.64 -3.39
N GLY A 164 37.29 -3.81 -3.11
CA GLY A 164 37.78 -4.74 -2.09
C GLY A 164 38.22 -6.09 -2.66
N LYS A 165 38.73 -6.94 -1.77
CA LYS A 165 39.17 -8.30 -2.07
C LYS A 165 37.96 -9.24 -2.08
N GLU A 166 37.97 -10.23 -2.96
CA GLU A 166 37.00 -11.33 -2.87
C GLU A 166 37.21 -12.10 -1.55
N PRO A 167 36.15 -12.31 -0.74
CA PRO A 167 36.24 -13.13 0.46
C PRO A 167 36.79 -14.53 0.17
N ASN A 168 37.82 -14.95 0.91
CA ASN A 168 38.44 -16.26 0.75
C ASN A 168 38.41 -17.03 2.08
N LYS A 169 38.04 -18.31 2.02
CA LYS A 169 38.06 -19.22 3.17
C LYS A 169 39.47 -19.65 3.59
N ASP A 170 40.47 -19.49 2.72
CA ASP A 170 41.84 -19.91 3.02
C ASP A 170 42.68 -18.76 3.64
N GLU A 171 42.07 -17.58 3.84
CA GLU A 171 42.72 -16.45 4.51
C GLU A 171 42.84 -16.71 6.02
N CYS A 172 44.02 -16.50 6.60
CA CYS A 172 44.26 -16.71 8.02
C CYS A 172 43.69 -15.57 8.87
N PHE A 173 43.56 -15.82 10.18
CA PHE A 173 42.94 -14.89 11.12
C PHE A 173 43.73 -13.59 11.24
N GLU A 174 45.06 -13.70 11.30
CA GLU A 174 45.98 -12.59 11.45
C GLU A 174 45.90 -11.65 10.24
N ASP A 175 46.02 -12.19 9.02
CA ASP A 175 45.93 -11.41 7.78
C ASP A 175 44.57 -10.73 7.62
N TRP A 176 43.49 -11.46 7.96
CA TRP A 176 42.13 -10.95 7.90
C TRP A 176 41.92 -9.78 8.88
N LYS A 177 42.40 -9.92 10.12
CA LYS A 177 42.33 -8.90 11.17
C LYS A 177 43.19 -7.68 10.84
N GLU A 178 44.41 -7.90 10.35
CA GLU A 178 45.33 -6.83 9.96
C GLU A 178 44.73 -5.97 8.86
N ARG A 179 44.16 -6.59 7.82
CA ARG A 179 43.49 -5.87 6.72
C ARG A 179 42.36 -4.97 7.22
N LEU A 180 41.54 -5.47 8.14
CA LEU A 180 40.42 -4.70 8.70
C LEU A 180 40.89 -3.58 9.64
N SER A 181 42.08 -3.73 10.24
CA SER A 181 42.62 -2.80 11.24
C SER A 181 43.52 -1.69 10.66
N LEU A 182 43.72 -1.64 9.33
CA LEU A 182 44.58 -0.66 8.66
C LEU A 182 44.18 0.80 8.95
N ILE A 183 42.88 1.06 9.07
CA ILE A 183 42.32 2.40 9.30
C ILE A 183 41.43 2.33 10.55
N PRO A 184 41.50 3.30 11.49
CA PRO A 184 40.66 3.34 12.69
C PRO A 184 39.22 3.79 12.36
N ILE A 185 38.52 2.97 11.58
CA ILE A 185 37.09 3.14 11.24
C ILE A 185 36.25 2.10 11.99
N SER A 186 34.93 2.24 11.90
CA SER A 186 34.02 1.25 12.48
C SER A 186 34.21 -0.13 11.83
N LEU A 187 33.98 -1.21 12.58
CA LEU A 187 34.04 -2.58 12.03
C LEU A 187 33.16 -2.74 10.79
N LYS A 188 31.98 -2.12 10.80
CA LYS A 188 31.06 -2.10 9.66
C LYS A 188 31.72 -1.54 8.41
N GLU A 189 32.31 -0.35 8.50
CA GLU A 189 32.96 0.31 7.36
C GLU A 189 34.19 -0.47 6.91
N ALA A 190 34.99 -1.00 7.85
CA ALA A 190 36.14 -1.83 7.54
C ALA A 190 35.76 -3.06 6.71
N LEU A 191 34.71 -3.78 7.10
CA LEU A 191 34.22 -4.96 6.36
C LEU A 191 33.71 -4.59 4.96
N LEU A 192 32.94 -3.50 4.86
CA LEU A 192 32.34 -3.05 3.59
C LEU A 192 33.37 -2.50 2.59
N MET A 193 34.44 -1.86 3.08
CA MET A 193 35.48 -1.26 2.24
C MET A 193 36.51 -2.28 1.75
N ASN A 194 36.86 -3.26 2.59
CA ASN A 194 37.95 -4.19 2.30
C ASN A 194 37.51 -5.45 1.57
N TYR A 195 36.23 -5.85 1.69
CA TYR A 195 35.73 -7.10 1.10
C TYR A 195 34.53 -6.89 0.18
N GLN A 196 34.53 -7.61 -0.93
CA GLN A 196 33.42 -7.59 -1.87
C GLN A 196 32.19 -8.31 -1.31
N GLY A 197 31.02 -7.83 -1.71
CA GLY A 197 29.74 -8.46 -1.39
C GLY A 197 29.26 -8.27 0.06
N ILE A 198 30.04 -7.67 0.94
CA ILE A 198 29.59 -7.47 2.33
C ILE A 198 28.52 -6.39 2.39
N SER A 199 27.35 -6.76 2.93
CA SER A 199 26.23 -5.85 3.12
C SER A 199 26.20 -5.33 4.57
N PRO A 200 25.57 -4.18 4.84
CA PRO A 200 25.34 -3.72 6.22
C PRO A 200 24.63 -4.77 7.08
N SER A 201 23.69 -5.52 6.49
CA SER A 201 22.97 -6.58 7.16
C SER A 201 23.87 -7.78 7.48
N LEU A 202 24.74 -8.17 6.55
CA LEU A 202 25.71 -9.24 6.78
C LEU A 202 26.72 -8.85 7.87
N ALA A 203 27.23 -7.62 7.86
CA ALA A 203 28.13 -7.14 8.92
C ALA A 203 27.50 -7.26 10.32
N ILE A 204 26.21 -6.89 10.45
CA ILE A 204 25.45 -7.06 11.70
C ILE A 204 25.30 -8.56 12.05
N GLN A 205 24.99 -9.41 11.07
CA GLN A 205 24.86 -10.86 11.29
C GLN A 205 26.18 -11.53 11.74
N LEU A 206 27.31 -11.07 11.19
CA LEU A 206 28.64 -11.54 11.54
C LEU A 206 29.09 -11.07 12.94
N ALA A 207 28.55 -9.95 13.43
CA ALA A 207 28.94 -9.40 14.73
C ALA A 207 28.33 -10.17 15.92
N SER A 208 27.02 -10.45 15.91
CA SER A 208 26.35 -11.20 16.98
C SER A 208 24.97 -11.69 16.54
N ASP A 209 24.37 -12.63 17.28
CA ASP A 209 22.97 -13.05 17.07
C ASP A 209 21.97 -12.14 17.78
N LYS A 210 22.40 -11.47 18.86
CA LYS A 210 21.58 -10.50 19.58
C LYS A 210 21.69 -9.15 18.89
N LYS A 211 20.53 -8.54 18.59
CA LYS A 211 20.45 -7.28 17.85
C LYS A 211 21.21 -6.16 18.52
N GLU A 212 20.99 -5.90 19.82
CA GLU A 212 21.65 -4.77 20.50
C GLU A 212 23.17 -4.95 20.52
N THR A 213 23.64 -6.16 20.84
CA THR A 213 25.07 -6.47 20.88
C THR A 213 25.71 -6.36 19.49
N ALA A 214 25.03 -6.86 18.44
CA ALA A 214 25.52 -6.75 17.07
C ALA A 214 25.64 -5.29 16.64
N GLU A 215 24.63 -4.46 16.92
CA GLU A 215 24.62 -3.03 16.58
C GLU A 215 25.71 -2.26 17.34
N GLN A 216 26.03 -2.64 18.58
CA GLN A 216 27.16 -2.07 19.31
C GLN A 216 28.49 -2.45 18.65
N ILE A 217 28.74 -3.74 18.47
CA ILE A 217 30.02 -4.26 17.93
C ILE A 217 30.34 -3.68 16.55
N VAL A 218 29.36 -3.61 15.64
CA VAL A 218 29.62 -3.09 14.28
C VAL A 218 29.97 -1.61 14.24
N ASN A 219 29.56 -0.84 15.25
CA ASN A 219 29.81 0.60 15.34
C ASN A 219 31.07 0.93 16.17
N LEU A 220 31.66 -0.04 16.86
CA LEU A 220 32.95 0.13 17.53
C LEU A 220 34.07 0.28 16.51
N SER A 221 35.09 1.08 16.87
CA SER A 221 36.33 1.17 16.12
C SER A 221 37.03 -0.19 16.12
N VAL A 222 37.61 -0.59 14.99
CA VAL A 222 38.38 -1.83 14.86
C VAL A 222 39.52 -1.94 15.88
N LYS A 223 40.04 -0.81 16.37
CA LYS A 223 41.10 -0.77 17.40
C LYS A 223 40.59 -1.06 18.82
N ASP A 224 39.31 -0.83 19.08
CA ASP A 224 38.71 -0.97 20.41
C ASP A 224 38.07 -2.36 20.62
N LEU A 225 38.12 -3.22 19.59
CA LEU A 225 37.56 -4.57 19.64
C LEU A 225 38.46 -5.51 20.46
N ALA A 226 37.86 -6.15 21.46
CA ALA A 226 38.51 -7.20 22.24
C ALA A 226 38.86 -8.43 21.39
N GLN A 227 39.92 -9.13 21.76
CA GLN A 227 40.42 -10.32 21.04
C GLN A 227 39.35 -11.42 20.91
N GLU A 228 38.58 -11.68 21.96
CA GLU A 228 37.48 -12.66 21.95
C GLU A 228 36.39 -12.32 20.93
N THR A 229 36.12 -11.02 20.73
CA THR A 229 35.13 -10.54 19.76
C THR A 229 35.64 -10.75 18.34
N TRP A 230 36.92 -10.48 18.08
CA TRP A 230 37.56 -10.76 16.80
C TRP A 230 37.48 -12.24 16.42
N GLU A 231 37.80 -13.13 17.35
CA GLU A 231 37.75 -14.59 17.13
C GLU A 231 36.32 -15.07 16.85
N SER A 232 35.34 -14.53 17.57
CA SER A 232 33.92 -14.84 17.34
C SER A 232 33.45 -14.40 15.94
N ILE A 233 33.78 -13.17 15.53
CA ILE A 233 33.43 -12.65 14.20
C ILE A 233 34.12 -13.47 13.11
N TYR A 234 35.39 -13.82 13.31
CA TYR A 234 36.14 -14.62 12.34
C TYR A 234 35.58 -16.04 12.19
N LYS A 235 35.18 -16.68 13.29
CA LYS A 235 34.48 -17.97 13.25
C LYS A 235 33.18 -17.88 12.43
N ARG A 236 32.42 -16.81 12.61
CA ARG A 236 31.19 -16.52 11.85
C ARG A 236 31.46 -16.25 10.37
N TRP A 237 32.54 -15.50 10.09
CA TRP A 237 33.02 -15.24 8.73
C TRP A 237 33.31 -16.53 7.98
N HIS A 238 34.05 -17.45 8.60
CA HIS A 238 34.34 -18.77 8.04
C HIS A 238 33.08 -19.61 7.83
N ALA A 239 32.18 -19.66 8.82
CA ALA A 239 30.93 -20.39 8.69
C ALA A 239 30.07 -19.86 7.52
N TRP A 240 30.00 -18.53 7.35
CA TRP A 240 29.30 -17.90 6.23
C TRP A 240 29.94 -18.26 4.87
N LEU A 241 31.27 -18.27 4.79
CA LEU A 241 31.99 -18.67 3.57
C LEU A 241 31.80 -20.16 3.26
N GLU A 242 31.83 -21.02 4.26
CA GLU A 242 31.57 -22.45 4.10
C GLU A 242 30.17 -22.71 3.53
N VAL A 243 29.17 -21.97 4.00
CA VAL A 243 27.80 -22.01 3.45
C VAL A 243 27.75 -21.52 2.00
N CYS A 244 28.49 -20.47 1.66
CA CYS A 244 28.56 -19.97 0.29
C CYS A 244 29.20 -20.98 -0.66
N ASP A 245 30.29 -21.63 -0.24
CA ASP A 245 31.03 -22.62 -1.03
C ASP A 245 30.23 -23.92 -1.22
N LYS A 246 29.59 -24.41 -0.15
CA LYS A 246 28.78 -25.64 -0.18
C LYS A 246 27.37 -25.42 -0.76
N GLU A 247 26.99 -24.18 -1.04
CA GLU A 247 25.64 -23.79 -1.46
C GLU A 247 24.53 -24.31 -0.50
N SER A 248 24.81 -24.33 0.81
CA SER A 248 23.95 -24.92 1.85
C SER A 248 23.19 -23.86 2.65
N PHE A 249 22.44 -23.02 1.95
CA PHE A 249 21.68 -21.90 2.54
C PHE A 249 20.42 -22.35 3.29
N CYS A 250 20.01 -21.58 4.29
CA CYS A 250 18.80 -21.82 5.08
C CYS A 250 18.17 -20.52 5.57
N ILE A 251 16.83 -20.42 5.58
CA ILE A 251 16.16 -19.22 6.08
C ILE A 251 15.93 -19.28 7.59
N CYS A 252 16.33 -18.22 8.29
CA CYS A 252 16.03 -17.98 9.70
C CYS A 252 15.40 -16.59 9.85
N SER A 253 14.24 -16.54 10.52
CA SER A 253 13.59 -15.27 10.91
C SER A 253 14.10 -14.73 12.25
N GLU A 254 14.88 -15.51 12.97
CA GLU A 254 15.49 -15.15 14.24
C GLU A 254 16.91 -14.60 14.03
N GLY A 255 17.27 -13.54 14.76
CA GLY A 255 18.60 -12.94 14.71
C GLY A 255 18.57 -11.41 14.77
N PRO A 256 19.69 -10.75 14.45
CA PRO A 256 19.86 -9.31 14.61
C PRO A 256 19.25 -8.50 13.45
N THR A 257 18.90 -9.17 12.35
CA THR A 257 18.30 -8.59 11.15
C THR A 257 16.93 -9.22 10.89
N ALA A 258 16.12 -8.60 10.02
CA ALA A 258 14.76 -9.07 9.72
C ALA A 258 14.69 -10.53 9.22
N TYR A 259 15.74 -11.00 8.57
CA TYR A 259 15.96 -12.40 8.22
C TYR A 259 17.46 -12.66 8.07
N ARG A 260 17.86 -13.93 8.10
CA ARG A 260 19.22 -14.43 7.81
C ARG A 260 19.10 -15.68 6.92
N VAL A 261 19.99 -15.85 5.95
CA VAL A 261 19.95 -16.98 4.99
C VAL A 261 21.05 -18.02 5.20
N TRP A 262 21.74 -17.98 6.33
CA TRP A 262 22.83 -18.87 6.71
C TRP A 262 22.82 -19.08 8.24
N LYS A 263 23.40 -20.18 8.74
CA LYS A 263 23.49 -20.50 10.17
C LYS A 263 24.89 -21.03 10.48
N GLU A 264 25.34 -20.84 11.72
CA GLU A 264 26.52 -21.49 12.25
C GLU A 264 26.24 -22.99 12.51
N GLY A 265 27.12 -23.86 12.03
CA GLY A 265 27.11 -25.30 12.33
C GLY A 265 26.57 -26.20 11.20
N ASN A 266 27.19 -27.38 11.05
CA ASN A 266 26.80 -28.45 10.12
C ASN A 266 25.61 -29.28 10.64
N GLU A 267 24.59 -28.67 11.24
CA GLU A 267 23.35 -29.41 11.49
C GLU A 267 22.72 -29.72 10.13
N LYS A 268 22.50 -31.01 9.83
CA LYS A 268 21.75 -31.45 8.65
C LYS A 268 20.38 -30.79 8.70
N LEU A 269 20.24 -29.68 7.99
CA LEU A 269 18.98 -28.97 7.85
C LEU A 269 17.94 -29.95 7.31
N ALA A 270 16.78 -30.01 7.97
CA ALA A 270 15.64 -30.73 7.44
C ALA A 270 15.39 -30.22 6.00
N PRO A 271 15.27 -31.11 4.99
CA PRO A 271 15.20 -30.72 3.58
C PRO A 271 14.05 -29.74 3.29
N SER A 272 13.02 -29.70 4.12
CA SER A 272 11.90 -28.75 4.03
C SER A 272 12.27 -27.28 4.30
N SER A 273 13.30 -27.00 5.10
CA SER A 273 13.75 -25.64 5.45
C SER A 273 14.60 -24.97 4.36
N ALA A 274 15.24 -25.78 3.50
CA ALA A 274 16.09 -25.31 2.40
C ALA A 274 15.32 -25.00 1.09
N LEU A 275 14.06 -25.48 0.97
CA LEU A 275 13.30 -25.46 -0.30
C LEU A 275 12.31 -24.30 -0.45
N ASN A 276 12.36 -23.29 0.42
CA ASN A 276 11.38 -22.19 0.44
C ASN A 276 11.96 -20.81 0.75
N ILE A 277 13.28 -20.58 0.62
CA ILE A 277 13.91 -19.28 0.88
C ILE A 277 13.36 -18.24 -0.10
N SER A 278 13.31 -18.59 -1.39
CA SER A 278 12.84 -17.70 -2.45
C SER A 278 11.38 -17.29 -2.26
N LEU A 279 10.51 -18.25 -1.97
CA LEU A 279 9.09 -17.99 -1.72
C LEU A 279 8.85 -17.22 -0.41
N PHE A 280 9.62 -17.53 0.64
CA PHE A 280 9.58 -16.79 1.91
C PHE A 280 9.96 -15.33 1.71
N LEU A 281 11.09 -15.07 1.02
CA LEU A 281 11.53 -13.71 0.72
C LEU A 281 10.54 -12.98 -0.20
N GLY A 282 9.90 -13.69 -1.13
CA GLY A 282 8.80 -13.16 -1.94
C GLY A 282 7.65 -12.65 -1.09
N LYS A 283 7.17 -13.47 -0.13
CA LYS A 283 6.12 -13.07 0.83
C LYS A 283 6.56 -11.90 1.73
N TYR A 284 7.80 -11.94 2.23
CA TYR A 284 8.38 -10.90 3.06
C TYR A 284 8.42 -9.54 2.35
N TYR A 285 9.04 -9.48 1.16
CA TYR A 285 9.14 -8.23 0.40
C TYR A 285 7.78 -7.73 -0.03
N ARG A 286 6.87 -8.62 -0.43
CA ARG A 286 5.50 -8.25 -0.78
C ARG A 286 4.78 -7.57 0.37
N SER A 287 4.77 -8.18 1.56
CA SER A 287 4.14 -7.60 2.75
C SER A 287 4.71 -6.23 3.11
N HIS A 288 6.05 -6.09 3.07
CA HIS A 288 6.73 -4.84 3.37
C HIS A 288 6.43 -3.73 2.35
N LEU A 289 6.42 -4.06 1.05
CA LEU A 289 6.11 -3.12 -0.02
C LEU A 289 4.64 -2.70 0.00
N GLU A 290 3.73 -3.63 0.26
CA GLU A 290 2.30 -3.34 0.44
C GLU A 290 2.09 -2.40 1.64
N GLN A 291 2.75 -2.65 2.78
CA GLN A 291 2.68 -1.74 3.93
C GLN A 291 3.20 -0.33 3.58
N LYS A 292 4.34 -0.24 2.91
CA LYS A 292 4.92 1.05 2.50
C LYS A 292 4.02 1.80 1.53
N ARG A 293 3.44 1.08 0.56
CA ARG A 293 2.48 1.63 -0.41
C ARG A 293 1.21 2.10 0.29
N PHE A 294 0.70 1.32 1.23
CA PHE A 294 -0.45 1.69 2.05
C PHE A 294 -0.19 2.99 2.82
N ASN A 295 0.91 3.07 3.57
CA ASN A 295 1.26 4.27 4.34
C ASN A 295 1.35 5.51 3.45
N LYS A 296 2.03 5.38 2.28
CA LYS A 296 2.13 6.48 1.32
C LYS A 296 0.76 6.95 0.81
N LEU A 297 -0.10 6.01 0.38
CA LEU A 297 -1.44 6.34 -0.11
C LEU A 297 -2.33 6.94 0.99
N PHE A 298 -2.18 6.46 2.22
CA PHE A 298 -2.87 6.99 3.40
C PHE A 298 -2.44 8.43 3.67
N ASP A 299 -1.14 8.71 3.70
CA ASP A 299 -0.62 10.06 3.93
C ASP A 299 -1.06 11.03 2.83
N GLU A 300 -0.96 10.61 1.56
CA GLU A 300 -1.44 11.40 0.41
C GLU A 300 -2.94 11.70 0.52
N MET A 301 -3.74 10.69 0.91
CA MET A 301 -5.19 10.85 1.05
C MET A 301 -5.55 11.79 2.20
N ASN A 302 -4.91 11.63 3.36
CA ASN A 302 -5.16 12.48 4.52
C ASN A 302 -4.78 13.94 4.25
N GLN A 303 -3.61 14.18 3.68
CA GLN A 303 -3.20 15.53 3.30
C GLN A 303 -4.21 16.16 2.33
N ARG A 304 -4.72 15.37 1.38
CA ARG A 304 -5.75 15.82 0.44
C ARG A 304 -7.06 16.17 1.15
N LEU A 305 -7.56 15.30 2.02
CA LEU A 305 -8.80 15.54 2.78
C LEU A 305 -8.69 16.76 3.68
N ILE A 306 -7.57 16.92 4.41
CA ILE A 306 -7.30 18.07 5.27
C ILE A 306 -7.31 19.37 4.45
N LYS A 307 -6.63 19.37 3.30
CA LYS A 307 -6.60 20.54 2.41
C LYS A 307 -8.00 20.94 1.95
N GLU A 308 -8.80 19.97 1.51
CA GLU A 308 -10.18 20.23 1.07
C GLU A 308 -11.08 20.69 2.21
N ARG A 309 -10.97 20.09 3.39
CA ARG A 309 -11.71 20.51 4.58
C ARG A 309 -11.47 21.99 4.88
N ILE A 310 -10.20 22.42 4.91
CA ILE A 310 -9.82 23.81 5.17
C ILE A 310 -10.39 24.76 4.09
N ASN A 311 -10.33 24.36 2.82
CA ASN A 311 -10.87 25.17 1.71
C ASN A 311 -12.40 25.34 1.81
N GLU A 312 -13.11 24.27 2.15
CA GLU A 312 -14.56 24.28 2.33
C GLU A 312 -14.98 25.04 3.59
N GLU A 313 -14.26 24.91 4.71
CA GLU A 313 -14.49 25.69 5.93
C GLU A 313 -14.33 27.18 5.67
N LYS A 314 -13.27 27.60 4.97
CA LYS A 314 -13.07 29.00 4.56
C LYS A 314 -14.22 29.52 3.70
N SER A 315 -14.68 28.71 2.75
CA SER A 315 -15.80 29.05 1.87
C SER A 315 -17.10 29.19 2.66
N LEU A 316 -17.38 28.27 3.59
CA LEU A 316 -18.54 28.32 4.47
C LEU A 316 -18.53 29.56 5.36
N ILE A 317 -17.39 29.88 5.99
CA ILE A 317 -17.24 31.09 6.82
C ILE A 317 -17.52 32.34 5.99
N LYS A 318 -17.00 32.42 4.76
CA LYS A 318 -17.28 33.52 3.84
C LYS A 318 -18.77 33.65 3.53
N GLN A 319 -19.47 32.56 3.20
CA GLN A 319 -20.91 32.61 2.92
C GLN A 319 -21.73 32.98 4.16
N LYS A 320 -21.39 32.44 5.34
CA LYS A 320 -22.03 32.81 6.61
C LYS A 320 -21.84 34.29 6.94
N GLY A 321 -20.64 34.83 6.71
CA GLY A 321 -20.36 36.26 6.88
C GLY A 321 -21.11 37.15 5.88
N LEU A 322 -21.44 36.65 4.68
CA LEU A 322 -22.33 37.36 3.76
C LEU A 322 -23.79 37.30 4.21
N LEU A 323 -24.22 36.16 4.77
CA LEU A 323 -25.57 35.98 5.29
C LEU A 323 -25.82 36.85 6.54
N THR A 324 -24.84 37.03 7.42
CA THR A 324 -24.99 37.95 8.56
C THR A 324 -25.21 39.40 8.12
N ARG A 325 -24.55 39.85 7.04
CA ARG A 325 -24.78 41.18 6.45
C ARG A 325 -26.18 41.36 5.86
N VAL A 326 -26.91 40.28 5.59
CA VAL A 326 -28.32 40.38 5.17
C VAL A 326 -29.18 40.92 6.31
N LYS A 327 -28.89 40.55 7.56
CA LYS A 327 -29.59 41.06 8.75
C LYS A 327 -29.39 42.57 8.93
N GLU A 328 -28.23 43.08 8.53
CA GLU A 328 -27.93 44.53 8.53
C GLU A 328 -28.68 45.30 7.42
N SER A 329 -29.38 44.62 6.49
CA SER A 329 -30.10 45.28 5.41
C SER A 329 -31.29 46.12 5.90
N ASP A 330 -31.84 45.78 7.05
CA ASP A 330 -32.91 46.55 7.70
C ASP A 330 -32.37 47.86 8.27
N GLU A 331 -31.15 47.87 8.80
CA GLU A 331 -30.48 49.10 9.26
C GLU A 331 -30.16 50.03 8.09
N ILE A 332 -29.72 49.49 6.95
CA ILE A 332 -29.50 50.27 5.72
C ILE A 332 -30.81 50.89 5.24
N GLN A 333 -31.92 50.16 5.36
CA GLN A 333 -33.24 50.71 5.05
C GLN A 333 -33.63 51.82 6.03
N ARG A 334 -33.49 51.60 7.34
CA ARG A 334 -33.78 52.64 8.36
C ARG A 334 -32.95 53.90 8.17
N LYS A 335 -31.68 53.78 7.76
CA LYS A 335 -30.85 54.93 7.38
C LYS A 335 -31.42 55.68 6.18
N ALA A 336 -31.88 54.96 5.15
CA ALA A 336 -32.55 55.59 4.00
C ALA A 336 -33.85 56.30 4.40
N ASP A 337 -34.66 55.66 5.26
CA ASP A 337 -35.90 56.23 5.80
C ASP A 337 -35.61 57.51 6.60
N SER A 338 -34.60 57.49 7.48
CA SER A 338 -34.17 58.66 8.28
C SER A 338 -33.66 59.83 7.44
N ILE A 339 -33.01 59.56 6.32
CA ILE A 339 -32.52 60.59 5.40
C ILE A 339 -33.71 61.28 4.71
N LEU A 340 -34.74 60.50 4.33
CA LEU A 340 -35.95 61.03 3.71
C LEU A 340 -36.88 61.77 4.67
N SER A 341 -36.82 61.49 5.97
CA SER A 341 -37.61 62.20 6.98
C SER A 341 -37.07 63.58 7.36
N SER A 342 -35.99 64.06 6.71
CA SER A 342 -35.44 65.40 6.94
C SER A 342 -36.32 66.51 6.33
N HIS A 343 -36.31 67.72 6.92
CA HIS A 343 -37.16 68.82 6.46
C HIS A 343 -36.62 69.40 5.14
N LYS A 344 -37.39 69.29 4.03
CA LYS A 344 -37.02 69.67 2.65
C LYS A 344 -35.73 68.99 2.12
N PRO A 345 -35.77 67.68 1.81
CA PRO A 345 -34.61 66.96 1.28
C PRO A 345 -34.25 67.45 -0.12
N SER A 346 -32.97 67.73 -0.35
CA SER A 346 -32.46 68.14 -1.67
C SER A 346 -32.48 66.97 -2.67
N LYS A 347 -32.39 67.25 -3.98
CA LYS A 347 -32.26 66.21 -5.02
C LYS A 347 -31.07 65.27 -4.77
N ALA A 348 -29.99 65.76 -4.18
CA ALA A 348 -28.82 64.95 -3.84
C ALA A 348 -29.14 63.93 -2.73
N ILE A 349 -29.84 64.39 -1.69
CA ILE A 349 -30.28 63.57 -0.54
C ILE A 349 -31.22 62.45 -0.99
N ILE A 350 -32.17 62.76 -1.88
CA ILE A 350 -33.09 61.76 -2.45
C ILE A 350 -32.33 60.69 -3.25
N LYS A 351 -31.32 61.11 -4.04
CA LYS A 351 -30.48 60.18 -4.81
C LYS A 351 -29.68 59.25 -3.90
N GLU A 352 -29.16 59.77 -2.79
CA GLU A 352 -28.44 58.98 -1.78
C GLU A 352 -29.36 57.94 -1.11
N ALA A 353 -30.56 58.34 -0.67
CA ALA A 353 -31.55 57.42 -0.12
C ALA A 353 -31.95 56.31 -1.12
N GLN A 354 -32.15 56.66 -2.40
CA GLN A 354 -32.44 55.68 -3.45
C GLN A 354 -31.31 54.65 -3.65
N LEU A 355 -30.05 55.08 -3.56
CA LEU A 355 -28.90 54.17 -3.63
C LEU A 355 -28.90 53.20 -2.44
N LEU A 356 -29.21 53.68 -1.24
CA LEU A 356 -29.33 52.86 -0.03
C LEU A 356 -30.47 51.83 -0.15
N TYR A 357 -31.65 52.21 -0.65
CA TYR A 357 -32.74 51.24 -0.90
C TYR A 357 -32.36 50.19 -1.94
N LYS A 358 -31.73 50.60 -3.06
CA LYS A 358 -31.25 49.65 -4.08
C LYS A 358 -30.23 48.67 -3.48
N LYS A 359 -29.33 49.15 -2.62
CA LYS A 359 -28.37 48.32 -1.90
C LYS A 359 -29.05 47.34 -0.95
N ALA A 360 -29.97 47.80 -0.10
CA ALA A 360 -30.73 46.96 0.83
C ALA A 360 -31.55 45.88 0.10
N LYS A 361 -32.24 46.25 -0.98
CA LYS A 361 -33.02 45.33 -1.81
C LYS A 361 -32.15 44.27 -2.49
N LYS A 362 -30.97 44.63 -2.99
CA LYS A 362 -30.01 43.69 -3.60
C LYS A 362 -29.51 42.68 -2.57
N ILE A 363 -29.20 43.13 -1.35
CA ILE A 363 -28.73 42.28 -0.26
C ILE A 363 -29.83 41.28 0.15
N ARG A 364 -31.07 41.75 0.38
CA ARG A 364 -32.22 40.89 0.69
C ARG A 364 -32.48 39.81 -0.36
N ARG A 365 -32.44 40.18 -1.64
CA ARG A 365 -32.59 39.23 -2.76
C ARG A 365 -31.53 38.12 -2.79
N SER A 366 -30.36 38.34 -2.19
CA SER A 366 -29.29 37.35 -2.16
C SER A 366 -29.44 36.29 -1.06
N GLU A 367 -30.37 36.48 -0.11
CA GLU A 367 -30.54 35.61 1.06
C GLU A 367 -30.80 34.15 0.68
N SER A 368 -31.78 33.89 -0.19
CA SER A 368 -32.14 32.53 -0.60
C SER A 368 -30.96 31.77 -1.23
N MET A 369 -30.25 32.42 -2.13
CA MET A 369 -29.05 31.85 -2.77
C MET A 369 -27.91 31.62 -1.77
N LEU A 370 -27.74 32.50 -0.78
CA LEU A 370 -26.72 32.34 0.27
C LEU A 370 -27.06 31.16 1.19
N ILE A 371 -28.33 31.00 1.57
CA ILE A 371 -28.80 29.85 2.38
C ILE A 371 -28.54 28.54 1.63
N GLU A 372 -28.88 28.47 0.34
CA GLU A 372 -28.59 27.29 -0.49
C GLU A 372 -27.09 26.99 -0.57
N ARG A 373 -26.24 28.01 -0.73
CA ARG A 373 -24.77 27.85 -0.74
C ARG A 373 -24.21 27.41 0.62
N VAL A 374 -24.72 27.96 1.71
CA VAL A 374 -24.33 27.55 3.07
C VAL A 374 -24.67 26.07 3.28
N ASN A 375 -25.89 25.65 2.92
CA ASN A 375 -26.31 24.25 3.00
C ASN A 375 -25.45 23.35 2.09
N PHE A 376 -25.08 23.82 0.90
CA PHE A 376 -24.19 23.10 -0.01
C PHE A 376 -22.81 22.84 0.63
N HIS A 377 -22.15 23.87 1.16
CA HIS A 377 -20.86 23.73 1.82
C HIS A 377 -20.94 22.88 3.10
N GLN A 378 -22.02 22.99 3.88
CA GLN A 378 -22.24 22.14 5.06
C GLN A 378 -22.36 20.66 4.69
N LYS A 379 -23.11 20.33 3.63
CA LYS A 379 -23.22 18.96 3.13
C LYS A 379 -21.88 18.43 2.63
N LYS A 380 -21.10 19.27 1.93
CA LYS A 380 -19.75 18.91 1.46
C LYS A 380 -18.78 18.64 2.62
N LEU A 381 -18.84 19.43 3.69
CA LEU A 381 -18.05 19.20 4.90
C LEU A 381 -18.45 17.93 5.63
N ALA A 382 -19.75 17.61 5.72
CA ALA A 382 -20.22 16.36 6.30
C ALA A 382 -19.66 15.15 5.55
N LEU A 383 -19.68 15.18 4.22
CA LEU A 383 -19.08 14.16 3.38
C LEU A 383 -17.58 13.98 3.63
N ILE A 384 -16.82 15.08 3.66
CA ILE A 384 -15.38 15.04 3.93
C ILE A 384 -15.14 14.39 5.30
N ALA A 385 -15.93 14.72 6.31
CA ALA A 385 -15.83 14.13 7.64
C ALA A 385 -16.12 12.61 7.63
N GLU A 386 -17.11 12.13 6.86
CA GLU A 386 -17.36 10.68 6.68
C GLU A 386 -16.16 9.98 6.03
N SER A 387 -15.56 10.60 5.01
CA SER A 387 -14.36 10.06 4.36
C SER A 387 -13.12 10.07 5.26
N GLU A 388 -12.94 11.09 6.10
CA GLU A 388 -11.88 11.14 7.12
C GLU A 388 -12.03 10.01 8.15
N LEU A 389 -13.27 9.73 8.59
CA LEU A 389 -13.55 8.62 9.50
C LEU A 389 -13.20 7.27 8.87
N PHE A 390 -13.59 7.07 7.61
CA PHE A 390 -13.26 5.86 6.87
C PHE A 390 -11.75 5.65 6.75
N VAL A 391 -11.00 6.68 6.36
CA VAL A 391 -9.53 6.59 6.24
C VAL A 391 -8.90 6.27 7.60
N HIS A 392 -9.34 6.92 8.67
CA HIS A 392 -8.86 6.64 10.02
C HIS A 392 -9.21 5.23 10.52
N ASP A 393 -10.38 4.72 10.13
CA ASP A 393 -10.78 3.36 10.46
C ASP A 393 -9.88 2.32 9.75
N ILE A 394 -9.52 2.54 8.47
CA ILE A 394 -8.61 1.64 7.74
C ILE A 394 -7.25 1.49 8.43
N ILE A 395 -6.68 2.56 8.98
CA ILE A 395 -5.37 2.48 9.65
C ILE A 395 -5.44 1.76 10.99
N LEU A 396 -6.50 1.96 11.77
CA LEU A 396 -6.67 1.32 13.07
C LEU A 396 -6.96 -0.18 12.95
N ASN A 397 -7.58 -0.61 11.84
CA ASN A 397 -7.92 -2.02 11.62
C ASN A 397 -6.67 -2.85 11.30
N THR A 398 -6.11 -3.53 12.30
CA THR A 398 -4.95 -4.42 12.17
C THR A 398 -5.28 -5.74 11.47
N CYS A 399 -6.55 -6.12 11.38
CA CYS A 399 -6.99 -7.43 10.90
C CYS A 399 -7.17 -7.55 9.37
N GLU A 400 -7.14 -6.44 8.62
CA GLU A 400 -7.28 -6.45 7.16
C GLU A 400 -5.92 -6.59 6.48
N SER A 401 -5.87 -7.36 5.38
CA SER A 401 -4.66 -7.47 4.59
C SER A 401 -4.28 -6.10 4.00
N ASN A 402 -2.98 -5.82 3.88
CA ASN A 402 -2.51 -4.55 3.33
C ASN A 402 -3.04 -4.30 1.90
N LEU A 403 -3.29 -5.35 1.12
CA LEU A 403 -3.92 -5.26 -0.20
C LEU A 403 -5.36 -4.74 -0.14
N GLU A 404 -6.18 -5.25 0.77
CA GLU A 404 -7.56 -4.79 0.95
C GLU A 404 -7.58 -3.32 1.36
N LYS A 405 -6.68 -2.92 2.27
CA LYS A 405 -6.54 -1.53 2.70
C LYS A 405 -6.15 -0.59 1.53
N ILE A 406 -5.20 -1.01 0.69
CA ILE A 406 -4.81 -0.26 -0.52
C ILE A 406 -5.99 -0.13 -1.48
N HIS A 407 -6.74 -1.22 -1.69
CA HIS A 407 -7.91 -1.20 -2.57
C HIS A 407 -9.00 -0.27 -2.03
N ALA A 408 -9.27 -0.31 -0.72
CA ALA A 408 -10.23 0.56 -0.06
C ALA A 408 -9.90 2.06 -0.20
N ILE A 409 -8.63 2.45 0.02
CA ILE A 409 -8.19 3.84 -0.19
C ILE A 409 -8.25 4.24 -1.67
N SER A 410 -7.91 3.32 -2.58
CA SER A 410 -7.98 3.58 -4.02
C SER A 410 -9.43 3.78 -4.49
N GLU A 411 -10.37 2.98 -3.96
CA GLU A 411 -11.80 3.15 -4.25
C GLU A 411 -12.33 4.48 -3.73
N LEU A 412 -11.95 4.87 -2.49
CA LEU A 412 -12.27 6.18 -1.94
C LEU A 412 -11.73 7.29 -2.84
N LYS A 413 -10.47 7.18 -3.30
CA LYS A 413 -9.86 8.16 -4.20
C LYS A 413 -10.70 8.37 -5.45
N GLU A 414 -11.06 7.29 -6.14
CA GLU A 414 -11.91 7.36 -7.33
C GLU A 414 -13.27 7.98 -7.07
N GLU A 415 -13.82 7.74 -5.88
CA GLU A 415 -15.11 8.26 -5.49
C GLU A 415 -15.05 9.77 -5.25
N LEU A 416 -14.07 10.22 -4.48
CA LEU A 416 -13.86 11.65 -4.24
C LEU A 416 -13.56 12.37 -5.56
N ASP A 417 -12.75 11.75 -6.44
CA ASP A 417 -12.43 12.24 -7.79
C ASP A 417 -13.66 12.41 -8.69
N LYS A 418 -14.73 11.62 -8.48
CA LYS A 418 -15.98 11.76 -9.25
C LYS A 418 -16.93 12.81 -8.69
N HIS A 419 -16.98 12.96 -7.37
CA HIS A 419 -18.06 13.67 -6.70
C HIS A 419 -17.66 15.03 -6.11
N LEU A 420 -16.40 15.18 -5.67
CA LEU A 420 -15.90 16.44 -5.11
C LEU A 420 -15.07 17.23 -6.11
N PHE A 421 -14.37 16.54 -7.01
CA PHE A 421 -13.41 17.14 -7.92
C PHE A 421 -13.98 17.13 -9.34
N SER A 422 -14.24 18.30 -9.91
CA SER A 422 -14.50 18.42 -11.36
C SER A 422 -13.18 18.22 -12.10
N ILE A 423 -12.72 16.97 -12.20
CA ILE A 423 -11.58 16.62 -13.03
C ILE A 423 -12.07 16.54 -14.48
N ASP A 424 -11.38 17.23 -15.38
CA ASP A 424 -11.58 17.12 -16.82
C ASP A 424 -11.63 15.64 -17.22
N LYS A 425 -12.62 15.28 -18.05
CA LYS A 425 -12.89 13.92 -18.55
C LYS A 425 -11.73 13.26 -19.32
N ASN A 426 -10.57 13.90 -19.41
CA ASN A 426 -9.40 13.48 -20.19
C ASN A 426 -8.29 12.80 -19.37
N SER A 427 -8.44 12.59 -18.06
CA SER A 427 -7.51 11.69 -17.35
C SER A 427 -7.92 10.23 -17.55
N SER A 428 -7.05 9.48 -18.21
CA SER A 428 -7.16 8.06 -18.51
C SER A 428 -7.64 7.25 -17.31
N LYS A 429 -8.77 6.55 -17.47
CA LYS A 429 -9.31 5.61 -16.47
C LYS A 429 -8.27 4.52 -16.17
N PRO A 430 -7.85 4.31 -14.92
CA PRO A 430 -7.24 3.05 -14.54
C PRO A 430 -8.33 1.98 -14.61
N SER A 431 -8.23 1.10 -15.62
CA SER A 431 -9.09 -0.08 -15.74
C SER A 431 -8.57 -1.16 -14.79
N TYR A 432 -8.98 -1.12 -13.52
CA TYR A 432 -8.92 -2.29 -12.66
C TYR A 432 -10.27 -3.02 -12.70
N THR A 433 -10.25 -4.21 -13.31
CA THR A 433 -11.41 -5.09 -13.53
C THR A 433 -11.79 -5.89 -12.28
N LYS A 434 -13.11 -6.13 -12.17
CA LYS A 434 -13.90 -6.78 -11.10
C LYS A 434 -13.91 -6.01 -9.77
N LYS A 435 -15.01 -5.27 -9.57
CA LYS A 435 -15.48 -4.74 -8.28
C LYS A 435 -15.60 -5.89 -7.28
N ILE A 436 -14.54 -6.13 -6.52
CA ILE A 436 -14.67 -6.86 -5.27
C ILE A 436 -15.27 -5.85 -4.28
N ASN A 437 -16.60 -5.70 -4.31
CA ASN A 437 -17.30 -4.93 -3.30
C ASN A 437 -17.38 -5.81 -2.03
N LEU A 438 -16.26 -5.90 -1.30
CA LEU A 438 -16.23 -6.50 0.03
C LEU A 438 -17.03 -5.59 0.97
N VAL A 439 -18.31 -5.91 1.15
CA VAL A 439 -19.10 -5.40 2.28
C VAL A 439 -18.69 -6.18 3.51
N LEU A 440 -18.55 -5.48 4.63
CA LEU A 440 -18.30 -6.11 5.91
C LEU A 440 -19.58 -6.79 6.38
N GLU A 441 -19.55 -8.11 6.50
CA GLU A 441 -20.67 -8.92 7.01
C GLU A 441 -20.33 -9.52 8.37
N ILE A 442 -21.28 -9.39 9.29
CA ILE A 442 -21.21 -9.88 10.67
C ILE A 442 -22.50 -10.62 11.00
N ILE A 443 -22.43 -11.55 11.94
CA ILE A 443 -23.59 -12.30 12.41
C ILE A 443 -24.02 -11.73 13.77
N SER A 444 -25.31 -11.43 13.91
CA SER A 444 -25.92 -10.99 15.17
C SER A 444 -25.90 -12.09 16.23
N PRO A 445 -26.15 -11.78 17.52
CA PRO A 445 -26.27 -12.80 18.57
C PRO A 445 -27.25 -13.93 18.23
N ASN A 446 -28.34 -13.61 17.54
CA ASN A 446 -29.38 -14.56 17.13
C ASN A 446 -29.19 -15.14 15.72
N GLY A 447 -28.01 -14.97 15.10
CA GLY A 447 -27.70 -15.60 13.82
C GLY A 447 -28.09 -14.79 12.57
N LEU A 448 -28.56 -13.55 12.71
CA LEU A 448 -28.96 -12.72 11.57
C LEU A 448 -27.73 -12.06 10.91
N SER A 449 -27.74 -11.99 9.58
CA SER A 449 -26.70 -11.29 8.83
C SER A 449 -26.84 -9.77 9.00
N ILE A 450 -25.73 -9.11 9.32
CA ILE A 450 -25.59 -7.66 9.45
C ILE A 450 -24.55 -7.21 8.43
N GLN A 451 -24.92 -6.24 7.60
CA GLN A 451 -24.04 -5.59 6.62
C GLN A 451 -23.65 -4.20 7.10
N ILE A 452 -22.35 -3.90 7.09
CA ILE A 452 -21.80 -2.62 7.53
C ILE A 452 -21.12 -1.95 6.33
N GLY A 453 -21.54 -0.72 6.05
CA GLY A 453 -20.98 0.13 5.02
C GLY A 453 -20.01 1.11 5.66
N ARG A 454 -18.75 1.08 5.20
CA ARG A 454 -17.67 1.92 5.76
C ARG A 454 -17.35 3.12 4.88
N ASN A 455 -17.70 3.07 3.60
CA ASN A 455 -17.61 4.20 2.66
C ASN A 455 -18.95 4.46 1.97
N HIS A 456 -19.07 5.60 1.28
CA HIS A 456 -20.29 6.06 0.59
C HIS A 456 -20.83 5.06 -0.44
N ARG A 457 -19.94 4.41 -1.22
CA ARG A 457 -20.31 3.40 -2.21
C ARG A 457 -20.87 2.13 -1.56
N GLN A 458 -20.24 1.67 -0.49
CA GLN A 458 -20.73 0.55 0.32
C GLN A 458 -22.03 0.92 1.01
N ASN A 459 -22.14 2.12 1.57
CA ASN A 459 -23.36 2.64 2.18
C ASN A 459 -24.54 2.59 1.20
N GLU A 460 -24.35 3.04 -0.05
CA GLU A 460 -25.39 2.92 -1.10
C GLU A 460 -25.73 1.45 -1.39
N LEU A 461 -24.69 0.63 -1.51
CA LEU A 461 -24.85 -0.77 -1.87
C LEU A 461 -25.66 -1.51 -0.80
N ILE A 462 -25.35 -1.33 0.47
CA ILE A 462 -26.03 -2.05 1.55
C ILE A 462 -27.42 -1.49 1.83
N SER A 463 -27.61 -0.16 1.75
CA SER A 463 -28.87 0.47 2.16
C SER A 463 -29.90 0.53 1.04
N ILE A 464 -29.47 0.59 -0.23
CA ILE A 464 -30.38 0.74 -1.38
C ILE A 464 -30.38 -0.50 -2.27
N LYS A 465 -29.20 -1.10 -2.58
CA LYS A 465 -29.12 -2.17 -3.59
C LYS A 465 -29.34 -3.56 -3.01
N ASN A 466 -28.76 -3.84 -1.84
CA ASN A 466 -28.78 -5.16 -1.21
C ASN A 466 -29.89 -5.32 -0.18
N ALA A 467 -30.48 -4.22 0.31
CA ALA A 467 -31.52 -4.26 1.33
C ALA A 467 -32.88 -4.69 0.75
N ARG A 468 -33.66 -5.44 1.53
CA ARG A 468 -34.99 -5.92 1.16
C ARG A 468 -36.07 -5.30 2.05
N LYS A 469 -37.33 -5.42 1.60
CA LYS A 469 -38.49 -5.05 2.43
C LYS A 469 -38.51 -5.98 3.65
N GLY A 470 -38.46 -5.41 4.85
CA GLY A 470 -38.39 -6.14 6.13
C GLY A 470 -37.08 -5.93 6.89
N ASP A 471 -36.03 -5.44 6.23
CA ASP A 471 -34.74 -5.11 6.86
C ASP A 471 -34.80 -3.74 7.58
N PHE A 472 -33.91 -3.55 8.55
CA PHE A 472 -33.75 -2.29 9.28
C PHE A 472 -32.39 -1.65 9.00
N TRP A 473 -32.39 -0.33 8.84
CA TRP A 473 -31.21 0.51 8.65
C TRP A 473 -30.95 1.34 9.90
N PHE A 474 -29.67 1.48 10.25
CA PHE A 474 -29.19 2.21 11.41
C PHE A 474 -28.09 3.20 11.00
N HIS A 475 -28.14 4.40 11.57
CA HIS A 475 -27.12 5.44 11.40
C HIS A 475 -27.12 6.43 12.56
N ALA A 476 -25.97 7.01 12.87
CA ALA A 476 -25.86 8.02 13.92
C ALA A 476 -26.67 9.29 13.58
N GLN A 477 -27.45 9.79 14.53
CA GLN A 477 -28.30 10.94 14.29
C GLN A 477 -27.46 12.22 14.19
N GLU A 478 -27.68 13.00 13.13
CA GLU A 478 -26.99 14.28 12.87
C GLU A 478 -25.45 14.21 12.91
N CYS A 479 -24.91 13.01 12.74
CA CYS A 479 -23.50 12.72 12.92
C CYS A 479 -22.99 11.86 11.75
N PRO A 480 -21.89 12.25 11.08
CA PRO A 480 -21.21 11.42 10.09
C PRO A 480 -20.93 9.99 10.59
N GLY A 481 -21.26 8.97 9.81
CA GLY A 481 -20.98 7.57 10.16
C GLY A 481 -21.27 6.55 9.07
N GLY A 482 -20.88 5.30 9.34
CA GLY A 482 -21.20 4.15 8.50
C GLY A 482 -22.68 3.76 8.59
N HIS A 483 -23.21 3.18 7.51
CA HIS A 483 -24.54 2.56 7.53
C HIS A 483 -24.44 1.14 8.11
N VAL A 484 -25.39 0.75 8.95
CA VAL A 484 -25.55 -0.63 9.41
C VAL A 484 -26.92 -1.14 8.99
N VAL A 485 -26.99 -2.30 8.35
CA VAL A 485 -28.24 -2.90 7.87
C VAL A 485 -28.34 -4.34 8.35
N ILE A 486 -29.36 -4.65 9.13
CA ILE A 486 -29.67 -6.02 9.56
C ILE A 486 -30.66 -6.67 8.60
N LYS A 487 -30.35 -7.91 8.18
CA LYS A 487 -31.16 -8.73 7.27
C LYS A 487 -32.28 -9.47 7.99
N ALA A 488 -33.12 -8.73 8.72
CA ALA A 488 -34.25 -9.27 9.46
C ALA A 488 -35.26 -10.01 8.56
N SER A 489 -35.30 -9.69 7.26
CA SER A 489 -36.13 -10.40 6.29
C SER A 489 -35.74 -11.87 6.07
N GLN A 490 -34.55 -12.30 6.52
CA GLN A 490 -34.05 -13.67 6.32
C GLN A 490 -34.31 -14.61 7.51
N GLY A 491 -34.64 -14.08 8.69
CA GLY A 491 -34.72 -14.86 9.93
C GLY A 491 -36.00 -14.66 10.75
N GLY A 492 -37.10 -14.22 10.13
CA GLY A 492 -38.40 -14.10 10.80
C GLY A 492 -38.62 -12.84 11.65
N GLY A 493 -37.63 -11.97 11.77
CA GLY A 493 -37.68 -10.73 12.55
C GLY A 493 -36.33 -10.44 13.20
N ALA A 494 -36.15 -9.24 13.76
CA ALA A 494 -34.99 -8.91 14.60
C ALA A 494 -35.48 -8.71 16.03
N GLU A 495 -34.83 -9.37 17.00
CA GLU A 495 -35.13 -9.20 18.42
C GLU A 495 -34.50 -7.91 18.97
N GLU A 496 -34.88 -7.53 20.19
CA GLU A 496 -34.38 -6.30 20.83
C GLU A 496 -32.86 -6.36 21.07
N SER A 497 -32.31 -7.55 21.33
CA SER A 497 -30.87 -7.81 21.43
C SER A 497 -30.14 -7.53 20.10
N ASP A 498 -30.68 -7.97 18.96
CA ASP A 498 -30.11 -7.74 17.64
C ASP A 498 -30.17 -6.25 17.24
N ILE A 499 -31.27 -5.58 17.60
CA ILE A 499 -31.48 -4.16 17.36
C ILE A 499 -30.46 -3.33 18.17
N GLN A 500 -30.27 -3.64 19.44
CA GLN A 500 -29.28 -2.96 20.28
C GLN A 500 -27.85 -3.22 19.78
N PHE A 501 -27.54 -4.46 19.38
CA PHE A 501 -26.24 -4.81 18.78
C PHE A 501 -25.95 -3.97 17.52
N CYS A 502 -26.95 -3.75 16.66
CA CYS A 502 -26.82 -2.89 15.48
C CYS A 502 -26.65 -1.41 15.85
N ALA A 503 -27.31 -0.94 16.92
CA ALA A 503 -27.18 0.43 17.40
C ALA A 503 -25.76 0.69 17.94
N ASP A 504 -25.21 -0.25 18.71
CA ASP A 504 -23.85 -0.18 19.24
C ASP A 504 -22.80 -0.19 18.11
N LEU A 505 -22.98 -1.04 17.09
CA LEU A 505 -22.15 -1.04 15.89
C LEU A 505 -22.24 0.30 15.13
N ALA A 506 -23.44 0.84 14.92
CA ALA A 506 -23.62 2.13 14.25
C ALA A 506 -22.98 3.28 15.05
N ALA A 507 -22.99 3.20 16.39
CA ALA A 507 -22.30 4.15 17.26
C ALA A 507 -20.77 4.06 17.11
N TYR A 508 -20.23 2.84 17.07
CA TYR A 508 -18.80 2.59 16.89
C TYR A 508 -18.27 3.09 15.52
N PHE A 509 -19.01 2.86 14.44
CA PHE A 509 -18.65 3.32 13.09
C PHE A 509 -19.04 4.79 12.81
N SER A 510 -19.24 5.62 13.83
CA SER A 510 -19.59 7.04 13.72
C SER A 510 -18.49 7.99 14.19
N LYS A 511 -18.62 9.28 13.87
CA LYS A 511 -17.74 10.34 14.42
C LYS A 511 -17.78 10.40 15.95
N ALA A 512 -18.90 10.02 16.54
CA ALA A 512 -19.15 10.09 17.97
C ALA A 512 -18.67 8.85 18.73
N ARG A 513 -17.81 8.00 18.14
CA ARG A 513 -17.29 6.77 18.76
C ARG A 513 -16.54 6.96 20.09
N HIS A 514 -16.13 8.19 20.42
CA HIS A 514 -15.45 8.51 21.69
C HIS A 514 -16.43 9.00 22.78
N SER A 515 -17.71 9.15 22.44
CA SER A 515 -18.78 9.49 23.39
C SER A 515 -19.24 8.23 24.15
N LYS A 516 -19.71 8.40 25.38
CA LYS A 516 -20.24 7.28 26.18
C LYS A 516 -21.52 6.68 25.59
N LYS A 517 -22.38 7.52 25.01
CA LYS A 517 -23.62 7.12 24.32
C LYS A 517 -23.82 7.98 23.09
N VAL A 518 -24.35 7.39 22.03
CA VAL A 518 -24.66 8.04 20.76
C VAL A 518 -26.11 7.78 20.39
N SER A 519 -26.83 8.82 19.95
CA SER A 519 -28.19 8.66 19.42
C SER A 519 -28.14 8.06 18.02
N ILE A 520 -28.82 6.94 17.83
CA ILE A 520 -28.88 6.17 16.58
C ILE A 520 -30.30 6.17 16.05
N THR A 521 -30.46 6.49 14.77
CA THR A 521 -31.74 6.42 14.10
C THR A 521 -31.91 5.05 13.46
N MET A 522 -32.95 4.32 13.85
CA MET A 522 -33.39 3.09 13.22
C MET A 522 -34.57 3.36 12.29
N VAL A 523 -34.46 2.92 11.03
CA VAL A 523 -35.49 3.11 10.00
C VAL A 523 -35.74 1.80 9.27
N PRO A 524 -37.01 1.35 9.10
CA PRO A 524 -37.35 0.28 8.17
C PRO A 524 -36.94 0.65 6.74
N ILE A 525 -36.29 -0.25 6.00
CA ILE A 525 -35.79 0.03 4.64
C ILE A 525 -36.86 0.56 3.68
N LYS A 526 -38.13 0.14 3.86
CA LYS A 526 -39.27 0.64 3.05
C LYS A 526 -39.51 2.15 3.15
N GLN A 527 -39.02 2.80 4.21
CA GLN A 527 -39.14 4.24 4.46
C GLN A 527 -37.88 5.03 4.06
N LEU A 528 -36.84 4.34 3.59
CA LEU A 528 -35.59 4.93 3.15
C LEU A 528 -35.69 5.33 1.67
N GLN A 529 -35.27 6.55 1.33
CA GLN A 529 -35.27 7.08 -0.03
C GLN A 529 -33.92 7.68 -0.38
N LYS A 530 -33.39 7.31 -1.55
CA LYS A 530 -32.16 7.90 -2.09
C LYS A 530 -32.41 9.36 -2.49
N LEU A 531 -31.50 10.26 -2.09
CA LEU A 531 -31.54 11.65 -2.53
C LEU A 531 -30.99 11.76 -3.96
N LYS A 532 -31.85 12.12 -4.93
CA LYS A 532 -31.45 12.25 -6.35
C LYS A 532 -30.43 13.38 -6.52
N GLY A 533 -29.35 13.11 -7.26
CA GLY A 533 -28.27 14.09 -7.51
C GLY A 533 -27.28 14.26 -6.35
N ALA A 534 -27.50 13.60 -5.21
CA ALA A 534 -26.53 13.52 -4.13
C ALA A 534 -25.50 12.41 -4.37
N ILE A 535 -24.52 12.35 -3.48
CA ILE A 535 -23.44 11.37 -3.52
C ILE A 535 -24.01 9.97 -3.19
N PRO A 536 -23.46 8.89 -3.77
CA PRO A 536 -23.72 7.52 -3.34
C PRO A 536 -23.85 7.39 -1.82
N GLY A 537 -24.89 6.72 -1.35
CA GLY A 537 -25.08 6.49 0.09
C GLY A 537 -25.83 7.60 0.82
N THR A 538 -26.03 8.79 0.23
CA THR A 538 -26.89 9.82 0.84
C THR A 538 -28.36 9.41 0.79
N VAL A 539 -28.94 9.17 1.97
CA VAL A 539 -30.32 8.71 2.14
C VAL A 539 -31.14 9.71 2.96
N THR A 540 -32.43 9.73 2.70
CA THR A 540 -33.45 10.45 3.46
C THR A 540 -34.49 9.45 3.95
N HIS A 541 -35.12 9.71 5.08
CA HIS A 541 -36.14 8.81 5.64
C HIS A 541 -37.36 9.59 6.12
N ARG A 542 -38.52 8.91 6.11
CA ARG A 542 -39.77 9.43 6.68
C ARG A 542 -40.04 8.71 7.99
N GLY A 543 -39.72 9.36 9.11
CA GLY A 543 -39.84 8.78 10.47
C GLY A 543 -38.64 7.90 10.86
N GLY A 544 -38.67 7.32 12.06
CA GLY A 544 -37.60 6.48 12.59
C GLY A 544 -37.68 6.40 14.11
N LYS A 545 -37.21 5.29 14.69
CA LYS A 545 -37.07 5.14 16.14
C LYS A 545 -35.66 5.58 16.54
N VAL A 546 -35.54 6.41 17.56
CA VAL A 546 -34.23 6.77 18.12
C VAL A 546 -33.86 5.76 19.19
N LEU A 547 -32.63 5.26 19.12
CA LEU A 547 -32.01 4.30 20.03
C LEU A 547 -30.74 4.93 20.60
N TRP A 548 -30.26 4.41 21.73
CA TRP A 548 -28.97 4.79 22.30
C TRP A 548 -27.97 3.67 22.09
N GLY A 549 -26.92 3.93 21.31
CA GLY A 549 -25.81 3.00 21.11
C GLY A 549 -24.62 3.32 22.00
N ASP A 550 -23.93 2.28 22.46
CA ASP A 550 -22.66 2.35 23.18
C ASP A 550 -21.49 1.95 22.25
N PRO A 551 -20.60 2.88 21.87
CA PRO A 551 -19.46 2.59 21.01
C PRO A 551 -18.47 1.56 21.58
N LEU A 552 -18.35 1.45 22.91
CA LEU A 552 -17.43 0.51 23.55
C LEU A 552 -17.93 -0.93 23.33
N ASN A 553 -19.22 -1.17 23.55
CA ASN A 553 -19.85 -2.45 23.26
C ASN A 553 -19.78 -2.76 21.77
N GLY A 554 -20.01 -1.76 20.91
CA GLY A 554 -19.90 -1.92 19.45
C GLY A 554 -18.50 -2.39 19.02
N LYS A 555 -17.44 -1.86 19.63
CA LYS A 555 -16.07 -2.31 19.41
C LYS A 555 -15.87 -3.77 19.83
N ASP A 556 -16.27 -4.13 21.04
CA ASP A 556 -16.14 -5.50 21.56
C ASP A 556 -16.91 -6.52 20.71
N HIS A 557 -18.12 -6.15 20.28
CA HIS A 557 -18.93 -6.95 19.38
C HIS A 557 -18.26 -7.18 18.02
N PHE A 558 -17.65 -6.13 17.47
CA PHE A 558 -16.92 -6.20 16.22
C PHE A 558 -15.70 -7.13 16.31
N GLU A 559 -14.88 -6.96 17.35
CA GLU A 559 -13.67 -7.77 17.57
C GLU A 559 -14.00 -9.25 17.80
N ARG A 560 -15.01 -9.56 18.63
CA ARG A 560 -15.43 -10.95 18.89
C ARG A 560 -15.97 -11.64 17.65
N SER A 561 -16.74 -10.94 16.82
CA SER A 561 -17.33 -11.50 15.61
C SER A 561 -16.25 -11.85 14.57
N ARG A 562 -15.20 -11.01 14.46
CA ARG A 562 -14.06 -11.30 13.59
C ARG A 562 -13.16 -12.42 14.10
N ALA A 563 -12.95 -12.53 15.42
CA ALA A 563 -12.19 -13.65 16.00
C ALA A 563 -12.86 -15.01 15.71
N LYS A 564 -14.20 -15.08 15.79
CA LYS A 564 -14.95 -16.27 15.40
C LYS A 564 -14.80 -16.60 13.91
N ALA A 565 -14.82 -15.60 13.03
CA ALA A 565 -14.64 -15.80 11.58
C ALA A 565 -13.23 -16.30 11.23
N GLN A 566 -12.18 -15.78 11.89
CA GLN A 566 -10.80 -16.25 11.70
C GLN A 566 -10.63 -17.70 12.18
N ASN A 567 -11.18 -18.06 13.33
CA ASN A 567 -11.14 -19.44 13.84
C ASN A 567 -11.89 -20.42 12.91
N ALA A 568 -13.05 -20.02 12.37
CA ALA A 568 -13.81 -20.83 11.43
C ALA A 568 -13.07 -21.05 10.09
N LEU A 569 -12.32 -20.05 9.61
CA LEU A 569 -11.46 -20.22 8.43
C LEU A 569 -10.30 -21.18 8.72
N SER A 570 -9.67 -21.09 9.89
CA SER A 570 -8.56 -21.99 10.25
C SER A 570 -8.99 -23.45 10.39
N SER A 571 -10.18 -23.72 10.92
CA SER A 571 -10.75 -25.08 11.05
C SER A 571 -11.25 -25.68 9.75
N ALA A 572 -11.48 -24.86 8.71
CA ALA A 572 -11.89 -25.33 7.38
C ALA A 572 -10.69 -25.63 6.46
N THR A 573 -9.48 -25.20 6.84
CA THR A 573 -8.22 -25.43 6.12
C THR A 573 -7.34 -26.53 6.75
N SER A 574 -7.74 -27.03 7.92
CA SER A 574 -7.25 -28.26 8.55
C SER A 574 -8.16 -29.42 8.18
#